data_AF-A0A7Y5RZM4-F1
#
_entry.id   AF-A0A7Y5RZM4-F1
#
_cell.length_a   1.000
_cell.length_b   1.000
_cell.length_c   1.000
_cell.angle_alpha   90.00
_cell.angle_beta   90.00
_cell.angle_gamma   90.00
#
_symmetry.space_group_name_H-M   'P 1'
#
loop_
_entity.id
_entity.type
_entity.pdbx_description
1 polymer ?
#
loop_
_entity_poly.entity_id
_entity_poly.type
_entity_poly.pdbx_seq_one_letter_code
_entity_poly.pdbx_strand_id
1 'polypeptide(L)'
;MSMPLSKRPVAVTLFLGFLTALVAGCPVPPDGNGNGGDDAPRPGNSFANAGRLILSDGEVLTLSNRVESGSDVHVFSLGPLSPGDRIVIEVFPAGTSRLDPNTAIFDAAGELFTMNDDVNLSAGRFDSFIDEVIRYASDPYYLAIAPSFFDPTPGEYQARVRVFRGGAPVGVEGQVVFLNFAGGQATLKDIGSFDLPPFDAARIDSVYDGNTETIVNLILATVAENFQGLDITILNSRDHARPTGEFSEVFFGGFNVRAFGISESVDHWNKNKSDRSIVFTDRFDDPFVPQPSVNGIGIAIGNVAAHEIGHLLGLEHTADVTELMDTTGTASTLLLDQDFKKAPLDISVFPFGDQDAWKLLTFLLGLVGP
;
A
#
# COMPACT_ATOMS: atom_id res chain seq x y z
N MET A 1 6.44 -0.87 42.98
CA MET A 1 5.25 -1.73 42.92
C MET A 1 4.51 -1.34 41.64
N SER A 2 4.81 -2.02 40.54
CA SER A 2 4.25 -1.76 39.22
C SER A 2 3.37 -2.95 38.86
N MET A 3 2.10 -2.71 38.55
CA MET A 3 1.19 -3.73 38.02
C MET A 3 1.33 -3.76 36.50
N PRO A 4 1.47 -4.93 35.86
CA PRO A 4 1.34 -5.03 34.42
C PRO A 4 -0.15 -5.02 34.07
N LEU A 5 -0.55 -4.11 33.18
CA LEU A 5 -1.83 -4.16 32.47
C LEU A 5 -1.74 -5.31 31.46
N SER A 6 -2.14 -6.52 31.85
CA SER A 6 -2.32 -7.62 30.90
C SER A 6 -3.60 -7.38 30.09
N LYS A 7 -3.48 -7.15 28.77
CA LYS A 7 -4.60 -7.33 27.84
C LYS A 7 -5.08 -8.77 27.99
N ARG A 8 -6.35 -8.97 28.39
CA ARG A 8 -6.93 -10.30 28.59
C ARG A 8 -7.00 -11.01 27.24
N PRO A 9 -6.65 -12.31 27.16
CA PRO A 9 -6.88 -13.08 25.94
C PRO A 9 -8.39 -13.23 25.74
N VAL A 10 -8.90 -12.71 24.62
CA VAL A 10 -10.23 -13.07 24.13
C VAL A 10 -10.08 -14.47 23.52
N ALA A 11 -10.62 -15.48 24.20
CA ALA A 11 -10.67 -16.83 23.70
C ALA A 11 -11.61 -16.89 22.49
N VAL A 12 -11.05 -16.85 21.28
CA VAL A 12 -11.78 -17.13 20.05
C VAL A 12 -11.96 -18.65 19.96
N THR A 13 -13.19 -19.10 20.18
CA THR A 13 -13.57 -20.50 19.97
C THR A 13 -13.69 -20.73 18.47
N LEU A 14 -12.78 -21.52 17.90
CA LEU A 14 -12.83 -21.96 16.51
C LEU A 14 -14.02 -22.92 16.33
N PHE A 15 -15.11 -22.46 15.71
CA PHE A 15 -16.20 -23.31 15.27
C PHE A 15 -15.91 -23.76 13.82
N LEU A 16 -15.47 -25.00 13.68
CA LEU A 16 -15.31 -25.65 12.37
C LEU A 16 -16.70 -26.04 11.85
N GLY A 17 -17.37 -25.09 11.20
CA GLY A 17 -18.65 -25.29 10.52
C GLY A 17 -18.45 -25.50 9.02
N PHE A 18 -18.66 -26.73 8.56
CA PHE A 18 -18.81 -27.07 7.15
C PHE A 18 -19.94 -26.22 6.53
N LEU A 19 -19.61 -25.26 5.67
CA LEU A 19 -20.59 -24.53 4.87
C LEU A 19 -20.75 -25.24 3.52
N THR A 20 -21.78 -26.07 3.43
CA THR A 20 -22.31 -26.54 2.15
C THR A 20 -22.90 -25.35 1.39
N ALA A 21 -22.35 -25.09 0.20
CA ALA A 21 -22.85 -24.11 -0.75
C ALA A 21 -24.31 -24.45 -1.16
N LEU A 22 -25.24 -23.61 -0.74
CA LEU A 22 -26.58 -23.54 -1.35
C LEU A 22 -26.54 -22.44 -2.40
N VAL A 23 -26.47 -22.87 -3.66
CA VAL A 23 -26.57 -22.02 -4.84
C VAL A 23 -28.01 -21.52 -4.95
N ALA A 24 -28.26 -20.29 -4.49
CA ALA A 24 -29.43 -19.53 -4.88
C ALA A 24 -29.14 -18.88 -6.23
N GLY A 25 -29.71 -19.44 -7.30
CA GLY A 25 -29.61 -18.90 -8.64
C GLY A 25 -30.32 -17.56 -8.75
N CYS A 26 -29.56 -16.46 -8.70
CA CYS A 26 -29.99 -15.20 -9.28
C CYS A 26 -30.05 -15.36 -10.81
N PRO A 27 -31.07 -14.83 -11.49
CA PRO A 27 -31.10 -14.81 -12.94
C PRO A 27 -29.90 -14.00 -13.45
N VAL A 28 -28.99 -14.67 -14.14
CA VAL A 28 -27.93 -14.03 -14.91
C VAL A 28 -28.64 -13.12 -15.93
N PRO A 29 -28.38 -11.80 -15.96
CA PRO A 29 -28.91 -10.94 -17.01
C PRO A 29 -28.50 -11.53 -18.36
N PRO A 30 -29.38 -11.51 -19.37
CA PRO A 30 -29.13 -12.18 -20.64
C PRO A 30 -27.76 -11.79 -21.18
N ASP A 31 -26.94 -12.80 -21.47
CA ASP A 31 -25.67 -12.64 -22.16
C ASP A 31 -25.97 -11.95 -23.49
N GLY A 32 -25.79 -10.63 -23.51
CA GLY A 32 -25.74 -9.81 -24.71
C GLY A 32 -24.47 -10.15 -25.48
N ASN A 33 -24.35 -11.40 -25.94
CA ASN A 33 -23.28 -11.84 -26.81
C ASN A 33 -23.61 -11.37 -28.24
N GLY A 34 -23.67 -10.04 -28.40
CA GLY A 34 -23.73 -9.35 -29.69
C GLY A 34 -22.35 -9.37 -30.33
N ASN A 35 -21.86 -10.56 -30.69
CA ASN A 35 -20.52 -10.74 -31.24
C ASN A 35 -20.47 -10.45 -32.76
N GLY A 36 -21.03 -9.30 -33.17
CA GLY A 36 -21.30 -9.01 -34.58
C GLY A 36 -21.35 -7.52 -34.91
N GLY A 37 -20.25 -6.80 -34.65
CA GLY A 37 -19.97 -5.50 -35.26
C GLY A 37 -19.31 -4.53 -34.28
N ASP A 38 -18.04 -4.15 -34.53
CA ASP A 38 -17.30 -2.95 -34.09
C ASP A 38 -17.42 -2.41 -32.64
N ASP A 39 -18.12 -3.08 -31.73
CA ASP A 39 -18.30 -2.63 -30.36
C ASP A 39 -17.10 -3.08 -29.52
N ALA A 40 -16.01 -2.30 -29.63
CA ALA A 40 -14.95 -2.33 -28.64
C ALA A 40 -15.57 -2.26 -27.23
N PRO A 41 -15.07 -3.03 -26.24
CA PRO A 41 -15.61 -3.00 -24.88
C PRO A 41 -15.66 -1.57 -24.35
N ARG A 42 -16.86 -1.09 -24.02
CA ARG A 42 -17.03 0.24 -23.44
C ARG A 42 -16.76 0.19 -21.93
N PRO A 43 -15.93 1.07 -21.38
CA PRO A 43 -15.71 1.13 -19.95
C PRO A 43 -17.00 1.51 -19.20
N GLY A 44 -17.14 1.00 -17.99
CA GLY A 44 -17.99 1.59 -16.97
C GLY A 44 -17.25 2.70 -16.22
N ASN A 45 -17.90 3.28 -15.20
CA ASN A 45 -17.29 4.25 -14.30
C ASN A 45 -17.35 3.83 -12.82
N SER A 46 -17.68 2.57 -12.56
CA SER A 46 -17.75 1.94 -11.24
C SER A 46 -17.63 0.42 -11.39
N PHE A 47 -17.41 -0.28 -10.28
CA PHE A 47 -17.43 -1.76 -10.29
C PHE A 47 -18.79 -2.34 -10.75
N ALA A 48 -19.90 -1.66 -10.42
CA ALA A 48 -21.25 -2.13 -10.70
C ALA A 48 -21.64 -2.09 -12.18
N ASN A 49 -20.99 -1.23 -12.97
CA ASN A 49 -21.25 -1.08 -14.40
C ASN A 49 -20.01 -1.29 -15.27
N ALA A 50 -18.99 -1.98 -14.74
CA ALA A 50 -17.73 -2.21 -15.41
C ALA A 50 -17.92 -2.91 -16.78
N GLY A 51 -17.20 -2.44 -17.79
CA GLY A 51 -17.19 -3.04 -19.12
C GLY A 51 -16.53 -4.41 -19.11
N ARG A 52 -17.17 -5.46 -19.64
CA ARG A 52 -16.60 -6.81 -19.61
C ARG A 52 -15.52 -6.99 -20.68
N LEU A 53 -14.32 -7.40 -20.29
CA LEU A 53 -13.29 -7.86 -21.22
C LEU A 53 -13.40 -9.38 -21.42
N ILE A 54 -13.23 -9.82 -22.67
CA ILE A 54 -13.10 -11.23 -23.01
C ILE A 54 -11.62 -11.50 -23.23
N LEU A 55 -10.98 -12.14 -22.25
CA LEU A 55 -9.54 -12.39 -22.22
C LEU A 55 -9.27 -13.89 -22.42
N SER A 56 -8.64 -14.24 -23.53
CA SER A 56 -8.09 -15.58 -23.77
C SER A 56 -6.72 -15.71 -23.10
N ASP A 57 -6.33 -16.93 -22.75
CA ASP A 57 -5.02 -17.22 -22.17
C ASP A 57 -3.87 -16.81 -23.11
N GLY A 58 -2.99 -15.93 -22.63
CA GLY A 58 -1.81 -15.42 -23.33
C GLY A 58 -2.10 -14.43 -24.47
N GLU A 59 -3.37 -14.22 -24.84
CA GLU A 59 -3.74 -13.28 -25.91
C GLU A 59 -3.65 -11.83 -25.43
N VAL A 60 -3.18 -10.94 -26.32
CA VAL A 60 -3.22 -9.49 -26.06
C VAL A 60 -4.55 -8.94 -26.52
N LEU A 61 -5.31 -8.41 -25.58
CA LEU A 61 -6.43 -7.52 -25.90
C LEU A 61 -5.92 -6.08 -25.94
N THR A 62 -6.14 -5.41 -27.08
CA THR A 62 -5.87 -3.97 -27.21
C THR A 62 -7.18 -3.21 -27.20
N LEU A 63 -7.27 -2.17 -26.38
CA LEU A 63 -8.41 -1.26 -26.32
C LEU A 63 -7.97 0.20 -26.39
N SER A 64 -8.84 1.05 -26.92
CA SER A 64 -8.61 2.50 -27.04
C SER A 64 -9.85 3.23 -26.59
N ASN A 65 -9.67 4.21 -25.70
CA ASN A 65 -10.74 5.00 -25.10
C ASN A 65 -10.22 6.40 -24.75
N ARG A 66 -11.11 7.25 -24.26
CA ARG A 66 -10.81 8.63 -23.85
C ARG A 66 -11.41 8.93 -22.48
N VAL A 67 -10.58 9.28 -21.51
CA VAL A 67 -11.08 9.83 -20.23
C VAL A 67 -11.52 11.27 -20.48
N GLU A 68 -12.76 11.59 -20.13
CA GLU A 68 -13.41 12.84 -20.55
C GLU A 68 -13.15 14.01 -19.59
N SER A 69 -12.73 13.72 -18.36
CA SER A 69 -12.43 14.74 -17.35
C SER A 69 -11.35 14.27 -16.39
N GLY A 70 -10.80 15.19 -15.59
CA GLY A 70 -9.77 14.90 -14.58
C GLY A 70 -10.24 14.01 -13.41
N SER A 71 -11.54 13.74 -13.31
CA SER A 71 -12.13 12.84 -12.32
C SER A 71 -12.84 11.64 -12.98
N ASP A 72 -12.70 11.49 -14.30
CA ASP A 72 -13.30 10.37 -15.02
C ASP A 72 -12.47 9.10 -14.78
N VAL A 73 -13.16 7.99 -14.54
CA VAL A 73 -12.52 6.69 -14.32
C VAL A 73 -13.18 5.67 -15.21
N HIS A 74 -12.36 4.92 -15.91
CA HIS A 74 -12.79 3.80 -16.73
C HIS A 74 -12.60 2.49 -16.01
N VAL A 75 -13.66 1.70 -15.87
CA VAL A 75 -13.64 0.42 -15.17
C VAL A 75 -14.02 -0.71 -16.11
N PHE A 76 -13.16 -1.73 -16.14
CA PHE A 76 -13.35 -2.95 -16.90
C PHE A 76 -13.33 -4.16 -15.97
N SER A 77 -14.22 -5.12 -16.19
CA SER A 77 -14.16 -6.43 -15.54
C SER A 77 -13.21 -7.35 -16.33
N LEU A 78 -12.20 -7.87 -15.64
CA LEU A 78 -11.24 -8.84 -16.15
C LEU A 78 -11.76 -10.29 -16.08
N GLY A 79 -12.91 -10.50 -15.40
CA GLY A 79 -13.42 -11.81 -15.05
C GLY A 79 -12.67 -12.45 -13.87
N PRO A 80 -12.89 -13.76 -13.61
CA PRO A 80 -12.20 -14.46 -12.53
C PRO A 80 -10.70 -14.53 -12.79
N LEU A 81 -9.88 -14.39 -11.75
CA LEU A 81 -8.47 -14.77 -11.75
C LEU A 81 -8.18 -15.65 -10.52
N SER A 82 -7.28 -16.62 -10.68
CA SER A 82 -6.88 -17.56 -9.63
C SER A 82 -5.43 -17.33 -9.19
N PRO A 83 -5.03 -17.73 -7.97
CA PRO A 83 -3.65 -17.69 -7.54
C PRO A 83 -2.72 -18.39 -8.55
N GLY A 84 -1.63 -17.72 -8.93
CA GLY A 84 -0.69 -18.19 -9.95
C GLY A 84 -1.00 -17.73 -11.37
N ASP A 85 -2.21 -17.22 -11.66
CA ASP A 85 -2.46 -16.47 -12.89
C ASP A 85 -1.54 -15.23 -12.91
N ARG A 86 -1.07 -14.82 -14.09
CA ARG A 86 -0.26 -13.59 -14.25
C ARG A 86 -1.00 -12.60 -15.14
N ILE A 87 -1.06 -11.35 -14.73
CA ILE A 87 -1.64 -10.26 -15.50
C ILE A 87 -0.56 -9.25 -15.88
N VAL A 88 -0.58 -8.85 -17.15
CA VAL A 88 0.30 -7.81 -17.70
C VAL A 88 -0.57 -6.75 -18.34
N ILE A 89 -0.44 -5.50 -17.87
CA ILE A 89 -1.20 -4.35 -18.33
C ILE A 89 -0.22 -3.24 -18.68
N GLU A 90 -0.35 -2.68 -19.88
CA GLU A 90 0.35 -1.49 -20.33
C GLU A 90 -0.71 -0.44 -20.71
N VAL A 91 -0.69 0.73 -20.09
CA VAL A 91 -1.57 1.86 -20.43
C VAL A 91 -0.71 3.07 -20.78
N PHE A 92 -0.95 3.66 -21.95
CA PHE A 92 -0.15 4.77 -22.43
C PHE A 92 -1.01 5.77 -23.21
N PRO A 93 -0.62 7.06 -23.22
CA PRO A 93 -1.35 8.10 -23.96
C PRO A 93 -1.35 7.80 -25.46
N ALA A 94 -2.50 7.97 -26.11
CA ALA A 94 -2.63 7.73 -27.54
C ALA A 94 -2.30 9.00 -28.35
N GLY A 95 -1.56 8.82 -29.46
CA GLY A 95 -1.28 9.90 -30.42
C GLY A 95 -0.57 11.10 -29.79
N THR A 96 -1.26 12.24 -29.74
CA THR A 96 -0.77 13.50 -29.13
C THR A 96 -1.40 13.78 -27.77
N SER A 97 -2.04 12.79 -27.16
CA SER A 97 -2.63 12.97 -25.83
C SER A 97 -1.57 13.29 -24.80
N ARG A 98 -1.94 14.10 -23.81
CA ARG A 98 -1.15 14.45 -22.63
C ARG A 98 -1.69 13.80 -21.35
N LEU A 99 -2.50 12.75 -21.50
CA LEU A 99 -2.94 11.99 -20.34
C LEU A 99 -1.71 11.47 -19.59
N ASP A 100 -1.78 11.49 -18.27
CA ASP A 100 -0.89 10.75 -17.39
C ASP A 100 -1.75 9.64 -16.75
N PRO A 101 -1.75 8.41 -17.30
CA PRO A 101 -2.68 7.37 -16.90
C PRO A 101 -2.27 6.67 -15.59
N ASN A 102 -3.08 6.80 -14.55
CA ASN A 102 -3.00 5.97 -13.35
C ASN A 102 -3.83 4.69 -13.53
N THR A 103 -3.22 3.52 -13.34
CA THR A 103 -3.88 2.21 -13.50
C THR A 103 -3.88 1.42 -12.20
N ALA A 104 -5.03 0.85 -11.85
CA ALA A 104 -5.19 0.01 -10.67
C ALA A 104 -5.95 -1.28 -10.99
N ILE A 105 -5.66 -2.34 -10.23
CA ILE A 105 -6.41 -3.60 -10.23
C ILE A 105 -7.12 -3.73 -8.88
N PHE A 106 -8.42 -4.02 -8.92
CA PHE A 106 -9.24 -4.27 -7.74
C PHE A 106 -9.85 -5.67 -7.78
N ASP A 107 -10.13 -6.23 -6.61
CA ASP A 107 -10.87 -7.48 -6.50
C ASP A 107 -12.40 -7.26 -6.46
N ALA A 108 -13.17 -8.34 -6.25
CA ALA A 108 -14.63 -8.31 -6.24
C ALA A 108 -15.22 -7.50 -5.06
N ALA A 109 -14.45 -7.29 -4.00
CA ALA A 109 -14.83 -6.48 -2.85
C ALA A 109 -14.47 -4.99 -3.02
N GLY A 110 -13.93 -4.61 -4.19
CA GLY A 110 -13.44 -3.26 -4.46
C GLY A 110 -12.13 -2.94 -3.73
N GLU A 111 -11.40 -3.97 -3.30
CA GLU A 111 -10.12 -3.81 -2.59
C GLU A 111 -8.97 -3.77 -3.59
N LEU A 112 -8.05 -2.82 -3.39
CA LEU A 112 -6.87 -2.65 -4.20
C LEU A 112 -5.99 -3.90 -4.11
N PHE A 113 -5.66 -4.46 -5.27
CA PHE A 113 -4.68 -5.54 -5.41
C PHE A 113 -3.29 -4.97 -5.73
N THR A 114 -3.21 -4.02 -6.65
CA THR A 114 -1.96 -3.34 -7.06
C THR A 114 -2.31 -2.12 -7.92
N MET A 115 -1.39 -1.15 -8.01
CA MET A 115 -1.51 -0.05 -8.96
C MET A 115 -0.14 0.40 -9.47
N ASN A 116 -0.17 1.23 -10.51
CA ASN A 116 1.00 1.92 -11.02
C ASN A 116 0.56 3.18 -11.78
N ASP A 117 1.18 4.31 -11.50
CA ASP A 117 1.00 5.57 -12.26
C ASP A 117 2.09 5.70 -13.33
N ASP A 118 3.35 5.48 -12.93
CA ASP A 118 4.52 5.65 -13.80
C ASP A 118 5.40 4.40 -13.89
N VAL A 119 5.86 4.07 -15.10
CA VAL A 119 6.97 3.14 -15.32
C VAL A 119 8.29 3.75 -14.83
N ASN A 120 8.53 5.02 -15.16
CA ASN A 120 9.75 5.73 -14.76
C ASN A 120 9.55 7.26 -14.85
N LEU A 121 9.16 7.85 -13.73
CA LEU A 121 8.97 9.30 -13.59
C LEU A 121 10.24 10.09 -13.93
N SER A 122 11.42 9.66 -13.45
CA SER A 122 12.67 10.40 -13.67
C SER A 122 13.16 10.38 -15.13
N ALA A 123 12.72 9.40 -15.92
CA ALA A 123 12.92 9.34 -17.36
C ALA A 123 11.77 9.97 -18.18
N GLY A 124 10.75 10.53 -17.53
CA GLY A 124 9.56 11.10 -18.19
C GLY A 124 8.71 10.05 -18.90
N ARG A 125 8.72 8.81 -18.41
CA ARG A 125 7.90 7.71 -18.94
C ARG A 125 6.65 7.55 -18.09
N PHE A 126 5.69 8.42 -18.38
CA PHE A 126 4.33 8.47 -17.83
C PHE A 126 3.42 7.36 -18.37
N ASP A 127 3.99 6.24 -18.79
CA ASP A 127 3.19 5.07 -19.12
C ASP A 127 2.93 4.33 -17.82
N SER A 128 1.73 3.78 -17.62
CA SER A 128 1.46 2.89 -16.51
C SER A 128 1.67 1.43 -16.92
N PHE A 129 2.34 0.66 -16.05
CA PHE A 129 2.66 -0.74 -16.28
C PHE A 129 2.44 -1.58 -15.03
N ILE A 130 1.64 -2.63 -15.18
CA ILE A 130 1.41 -3.64 -14.15
C ILE A 130 1.84 -5.00 -14.70
N ASP A 131 2.66 -5.71 -13.95
CA ASP A 131 3.09 -7.08 -14.25
C ASP A 131 3.13 -7.87 -12.94
N GLU A 132 2.00 -8.53 -12.65
CA GLU A 132 1.78 -9.17 -11.36
C GLU A 132 1.28 -10.60 -11.50
N VAL A 133 1.67 -11.41 -10.53
CA VAL A 133 1.10 -12.74 -10.31
C VAL A 133 0.03 -12.63 -9.23
N ILE A 134 -1.15 -13.15 -9.53
CA ILE A 134 -2.30 -13.17 -8.63
C ILE A 134 -1.99 -14.05 -7.41
N ARG A 135 -2.22 -13.52 -6.22
CA ARG A 135 -1.91 -14.19 -4.94
C ARG A 135 -3.13 -14.80 -4.26
N TYR A 136 -4.32 -14.29 -4.55
CA TYR A 136 -5.59 -14.79 -4.03
C TYR A 136 -6.65 -14.83 -5.12
N ALA A 137 -7.65 -15.70 -4.98
CA ALA A 137 -8.72 -15.78 -5.98
C ALA A 137 -9.71 -14.62 -5.81
N SER A 138 -10.20 -14.09 -6.92
CA SER A 138 -11.38 -13.22 -6.95
C SER A 138 -12.15 -13.41 -8.25
N ASP A 139 -13.47 -13.23 -8.18
CA ASP A 139 -14.36 -13.23 -9.34
C ASP A 139 -15.44 -12.14 -9.20
N PRO A 140 -15.36 -11.04 -9.97
CA PRO A 140 -14.30 -10.72 -10.92
C PRO A 140 -13.07 -10.07 -10.25
N TYR A 141 -12.01 -9.86 -11.03
CA TYR A 141 -11.10 -8.72 -10.85
C TYR A 141 -11.53 -7.56 -11.77
N TYR A 142 -11.17 -6.34 -11.39
CA TYR A 142 -11.42 -5.13 -12.15
C TYR A 142 -10.11 -4.42 -12.50
N LEU A 143 -10.04 -3.92 -13.73
CA LEU A 143 -9.05 -2.95 -14.18
C LEU A 143 -9.69 -1.57 -14.14
N ALA A 144 -9.08 -0.61 -13.44
CA ALA A 144 -9.49 0.78 -13.44
C ALA A 144 -8.38 1.66 -14.01
N ILE A 145 -8.75 2.64 -14.83
CA ILE A 145 -7.84 3.61 -15.45
C ILE A 145 -8.40 5.01 -15.22
N ALA A 146 -7.59 5.90 -14.66
CA ALA A 146 -7.94 7.30 -14.38
C ALA A 146 -6.78 8.22 -14.82
N PRO A 147 -7.00 9.53 -14.99
CA PRO A 147 -5.91 10.50 -14.94
C PRO A 147 -5.18 10.46 -13.58
N SER A 148 -3.88 10.69 -13.58
CA SER A 148 -3.09 10.88 -12.36
C SER A 148 -3.68 12.02 -11.53
N PHE A 149 -3.66 11.88 -10.21
CA PHE A 149 -4.09 12.94 -9.31
C PHE A 149 -3.22 14.20 -9.45
N PHE A 150 -1.93 14.03 -9.73
CA PHE A 150 -0.96 15.12 -9.84
C PHE A 150 -0.98 15.81 -11.21
N ASP A 151 -1.46 15.13 -12.26
CA ASP A 151 -1.78 15.70 -13.57
C ASP A 151 -3.15 15.19 -14.07
N PRO A 152 -4.27 15.80 -13.61
CA PRO A 152 -5.62 15.35 -13.94
C PRO A 152 -6.05 15.76 -15.36
N THR A 153 -5.11 15.78 -16.31
CA THR A 153 -5.35 16.15 -17.71
C THR A 153 -6.12 15.01 -18.41
N PRO A 154 -7.34 15.27 -18.94
CA PRO A 154 -8.08 14.26 -19.68
C PRO A 154 -7.43 13.96 -21.04
N GLY A 155 -7.69 12.79 -21.61
CA GLY A 155 -7.04 12.39 -22.83
C GLY A 155 -7.41 11.01 -23.36
N GLU A 156 -6.89 10.72 -24.55
CA GLU A 156 -7.03 9.42 -25.20
C GLU A 156 -5.90 8.50 -24.74
N TYR A 157 -6.20 7.23 -24.55
CA TYR A 157 -5.22 6.22 -24.22
C TYR A 157 -5.41 4.95 -25.05
N GLN A 158 -4.36 4.16 -25.09
CA GLN A 158 -4.40 2.78 -25.51
C GLN A 158 -3.96 1.90 -24.33
N ALA A 159 -4.69 0.82 -24.10
CA ALA A 159 -4.30 -0.20 -23.14
C ALA A 159 -4.09 -1.54 -23.84
N ARG A 160 -3.06 -2.26 -23.40
CA ARG A 160 -2.79 -3.65 -23.77
C ARG A 160 -2.91 -4.51 -22.53
N VAL A 161 -3.84 -5.46 -22.54
CA VAL A 161 -4.12 -6.35 -21.42
C VAL A 161 -3.83 -7.78 -21.86
N ARG A 162 -3.05 -8.50 -21.06
CA ARG A 162 -2.77 -9.92 -21.26
C ARG A 162 -2.90 -10.66 -19.94
N VAL A 163 -3.57 -11.80 -19.95
CA VAL A 163 -3.65 -12.71 -18.80
C VAL A 163 -3.08 -14.05 -19.19
N PHE A 164 -2.15 -14.56 -18.39
CA PHE A 164 -1.65 -15.93 -18.47
C PHE A 164 -2.32 -16.75 -17.39
N ARG A 165 -3.00 -17.82 -17.79
CA ARG A 165 -3.78 -18.69 -16.92
C ARG A 165 -2.92 -19.82 -16.41
N GLY A 166 -3.04 -20.07 -15.12
CA GLY A 166 -2.23 -21.06 -14.42
C GLY A 166 -0.78 -20.59 -14.21
N GLY A 167 -0.14 -21.21 -13.24
CA GLY A 167 1.19 -20.87 -12.77
C GLY A 167 1.35 -21.38 -11.35
N ALA A 168 2.57 -21.31 -10.82
CA ALA A 168 2.75 -21.52 -9.39
C ALA A 168 2.29 -20.25 -8.67
N PRO A 169 1.40 -20.35 -7.66
CA PRO A 169 1.11 -19.22 -6.79
C PRO A 169 2.41 -18.69 -6.17
N VAL A 170 2.52 -17.37 -6.03
CA VAL A 170 3.63 -16.78 -5.28
C VAL A 170 3.43 -17.12 -3.82
N GLY A 171 4.47 -17.70 -3.20
CA GLY A 171 4.46 -17.98 -1.77
C GLY A 171 4.42 -16.70 -0.95
N VAL A 172 4.05 -16.84 0.32
CA VAL A 172 4.36 -15.83 1.33
C VAL A 172 5.85 -15.89 1.64
N GLU A 173 6.46 -14.75 1.93
CA GLU A 173 7.85 -14.68 2.34
C GLU A 173 7.99 -13.63 3.43
N GLY A 174 8.52 -14.04 4.58
CA GLY A 174 8.77 -13.11 5.68
C GLY A 174 9.79 -12.03 5.31
N GLN A 175 9.79 -10.94 6.07
CA GLN A 175 10.67 -9.79 5.84
C GLN A 175 11.49 -9.43 7.07
N VAL A 176 12.70 -8.91 6.85
CA VAL A 176 13.51 -8.29 7.90
C VAL A 176 13.46 -6.78 7.73
N VAL A 177 13.14 -6.07 8.81
CA VAL A 177 13.19 -4.60 8.86
C VAL A 177 14.18 -4.17 9.93
N PHE A 178 15.09 -3.28 9.56
CA PHE A 178 16.09 -2.71 10.47
C PHE A 178 15.76 -1.25 10.79
N LEU A 179 15.51 -0.97 12.06
CA LEU A 179 15.25 0.36 12.59
C LEU A 179 16.56 1.03 13.01
N ASN A 180 17.04 1.97 12.21
CA ASN A 180 18.33 2.61 12.35
C ASN A 180 18.24 3.95 13.09
N PHE A 181 18.53 3.91 14.40
CA PHE A 181 18.63 5.07 15.29
C PHE A 181 20.04 5.66 15.36
N ALA A 182 21.03 5.03 14.73
CA ALA A 182 22.42 5.46 14.78
C ALA A 182 22.74 6.60 13.79
N GLY A 183 21.79 6.94 12.91
CA GLY A 183 21.99 7.92 11.84
C GLY A 183 22.85 7.38 10.71
N GLY A 184 23.41 8.29 9.92
CA GLY A 184 24.25 8.00 8.76
C GLY A 184 23.65 8.48 7.45
N GLN A 185 24.21 8.01 6.34
CA GLN A 185 23.78 8.40 5.01
C GLN A 185 22.63 7.51 4.52
N ALA A 186 21.47 8.11 4.27
CA ALA A 186 20.34 7.48 3.60
C ALA A 186 20.23 8.01 2.17
N THR A 187 20.12 7.12 1.19
CA THR A 187 19.82 7.48 -0.20
C THR A 187 18.52 6.79 -0.55
N LEU A 188 17.51 7.60 -0.88
CA LEU A 188 16.22 7.16 -1.39
C LEU A 188 16.20 7.46 -2.89
N LYS A 189 15.96 6.45 -3.72
CA LYS A 189 15.87 6.60 -5.17
C LYS A 189 14.82 7.65 -5.54
N ASP A 190 15.10 8.43 -6.58
CA ASP A 190 14.25 9.52 -7.11
C ASP A 190 13.95 10.69 -6.13
N ILE A 191 14.26 10.55 -4.84
CA ILE A 191 14.05 11.59 -3.80
C ILE A 191 15.37 12.30 -3.44
N GLY A 192 16.45 11.57 -3.18
CA GLY A 192 17.76 12.15 -2.90
C GLY A 192 18.57 11.45 -1.81
N SER A 193 19.65 12.10 -1.38
CA SER A 193 20.51 11.64 -0.29
C SER A 193 20.44 12.57 0.92
N PHE A 194 20.40 11.98 2.09
CA PHE A 194 20.26 12.63 3.38
C PHE A 194 21.41 12.18 4.29
N ASP A 195 22.02 13.12 4.99
CA ASP A 195 22.96 12.83 6.07
C ASP A 195 22.22 13.05 7.40
N LEU A 196 21.91 11.95 8.08
CA LEU A 196 21.03 11.95 9.23
C LEU A 196 21.86 11.84 10.52
N PRO A 197 21.66 12.73 11.49
CA PRO A 197 22.29 12.56 12.81
C PRO A 197 21.71 11.32 13.50
N PRO A 198 22.41 10.75 14.50
CA PRO A 198 21.81 9.78 15.39
C PRO A 198 20.54 10.34 16.03
N PHE A 199 19.54 9.48 16.24
CA PHE A 199 18.31 9.87 16.92
C PHE A 199 18.60 10.34 18.35
N ASP A 200 18.08 11.52 18.68
CA ASP A 200 18.19 12.14 19.99
C ASP A 200 16.92 12.93 20.30
N ALA A 201 16.23 12.57 21.39
CA ALA A 201 14.95 13.17 21.75
C ALA A 201 15.08 14.67 22.08
N ALA A 202 16.25 15.13 22.55
CA ALA A 202 16.49 16.55 22.81
C ALA A 202 16.46 17.41 21.53
N ARG A 203 16.58 16.81 20.34
CA ARG A 203 16.44 17.49 19.05
C ARG A 203 14.99 17.71 18.63
N ILE A 204 14.06 16.96 19.23
CA ILE A 204 12.62 17.18 19.05
C ILE A 204 12.24 18.41 19.85
N ASP A 205 12.44 18.37 21.17
CA ASP A 205 12.27 19.49 22.09
C ASP A 205 13.06 19.21 23.38
N SER A 206 13.57 20.26 24.01
CA SER A 206 14.21 20.23 25.33
C SER A 206 13.42 19.51 26.44
N VAL A 207 12.08 19.47 26.36
CA VAL A 207 11.24 18.76 27.34
C VAL A 207 11.47 17.25 27.32
N TYR A 208 11.97 16.72 26.20
CA TYR A 208 12.28 15.29 26.03
C TYR A 208 13.75 14.96 26.30
N ASP A 209 14.57 15.94 26.72
CA ASP A 209 15.97 15.69 27.09
C ASP A 209 16.08 14.58 28.15
N GLY A 210 17.08 13.72 28.00
CA GLY A 210 17.30 12.53 28.83
C GLY A 210 16.31 11.38 28.62
N ASN A 211 15.33 11.49 27.71
CA ASN A 211 14.32 10.45 27.45
C ASN A 211 14.54 9.67 26.14
N THR A 212 15.68 9.84 25.46
CA THR A 212 15.98 9.19 24.17
C THR A 212 15.74 7.69 24.19
N GLU A 213 16.30 6.95 25.15
CA GLU A 213 16.13 5.49 25.21
C GLU A 213 14.70 5.08 25.58
N THR A 214 13.99 5.87 26.40
CA THR A 214 12.57 5.62 26.69
C THR A 214 11.73 5.74 25.42
N ILE A 215 11.96 6.79 24.63
CA ILE A 215 11.26 7.03 23.37
C ILE A 215 11.60 5.96 22.33
N VAL A 216 12.87 5.56 22.20
CA VAL A 216 13.27 4.43 21.32
C VAL A 216 12.50 3.16 21.70
N ASN A 217 12.42 2.80 22.98
CA ASN A 217 11.70 1.60 23.41
C ASN A 217 10.20 1.67 23.09
N LEU A 218 9.59 2.86 23.18
CA LEU A 218 8.18 3.06 22.81
C LEU A 218 7.96 2.94 21.30
N ILE A 219 8.87 3.49 20.48
CA ILE A 219 8.85 3.33 19.02
C ILE A 219 8.93 1.84 18.67
N LEU A 220 9.89 1.11 19.24
CA LEU A 220 10.07 -0.32 19.02
C LEU A 220 8.82 -1.13 19.41
N ALA A 221 8.24 -0.83 20.58
CA ALA A 221 7.03 -1.50 21.04
C ALA A 221 5.83 -1.24 20.12
N THR A 222 5.65 0.00 19.67
CA THR A 222 4.55 0.41 18.77
C THR A 222 4.68 -0.29 17.42
N VAL A 223 5.87 -0.30 16.81
CA VAL A 223 6.11 -1.01 15.55
C VAL A 223 5.87 -2.51 15.73
N ALA A 224 6.40 -3.12 16.80
CA ALA A 224 6.20 -4.55 17.04
C ALA A 224 4.72 -4.92 17.27
N GLU A 225 3.93 -4.06 17.92
CA GLU A 225 2.49 -4.26 18.13
C GLU A 225 1.72 -4.21 16.80
N ASN A 226 1.97 -3.20 15.95
CA ASN A 226 1.27 -3.04 14.68
C ASN A 226 1.50 -4.21 13.70
N PHE A 227 2.66 -4.87 13.79
CA PHE A 227 2.99 -6.01 12.95
C PHE A 227 2.84 -7.38 13.65
N GLN A 228 2.23 -7.40 14.84
CA GLN A 228 2.10 -8.62 15.63
C GLN A 228 1.34 -9.72 14.86
N GLY A 229 1.95 -10.89 14.74
CA GLY A 229 1.35 -12.08 14.11
C GLY A 229 1.71 -12.27 12.63
N LEU A 230 2.40 -11.30 12.02
CA LEU A 230 2.95 -11.41 10.66
C LEU A 230 4.39 -11.96 10.72
N ASP A 231 4.82 -12.68 9.67
CA ASP A 231 6.20 -13.17 9.54
C ASP A 231 7.17 -12.02 9.20
N ILE A 232 7.43 -11.17 10.18
CA ILE A 232 8.32 -10.01 10.04
C ILE A 232 9.24 -9.93 11.25
N THR A 233 10.53 -9.79 10.98
CA THR A 233 11.57 -9.66 12.00
C THR A 233 11.99 -8.21 12.10
N ILE A 234 11.68 -7.58 13.24
CA ILE A 234 12.08 -6.21 13.54
C ILE A 234 13.40 -6.23 14.32
N LEU A 235 14.44 -5.63 13.74
CA LEU A 235 15.76 -5.44 14.34
C LEU A 235 16.04 -3.94 14.52
N ASN A 236 17.01 -3.59 15.35
CA ASN A 236 17.34 -2.18 15.62
C ASN A 236 18.84 -1.95 15.85
N SER A 237 19.32 -0.74 15.57
CA SER A 237 20.74 -0.39 15.66
C SER A 237 21.29 -0.18 17.07
N ARG A 238 20.44 -0.20 18.10
CA ARG A 238 20.88 -0.12 19.52
C ARG A 238 21.32 -1.49 20.03
N ASP A 239 20.57 -2.52 19.67
CA ASP A 239 20.75 -3.88 20.19
C ASP A 239 21.40 -4.85 19.19
N HIS A 240 21.34 -4.53 17.89
CA HIS A 240 21.77 -5.43 16.83
C HIS A 240 22.78 -4.74 15.91
N ALA A 241 23.73 -5.53 15.40
CA ALA A 241 24.48 -5.13 14.22
C ALA A 241 23.51 -5.02 13.04
N ARG A 242 23.81 -4.10 12.11
CA ARG A 242 23.09 -3.99 10.83
C ARG A 242 23.09 -5.37 10.14
N PRO A 243 21.92 -5.89 9.71
CA PRO A 243 21.84 -7.21 9.10
C PRO A 243 22.72 -7.35 7.86
N THR A 244 23.13 -8.58 7.56
CA THR A 244 23.77 -8.95 6.30
C THR A 244 22.73 -9.62 5.41
N GLY A 245 22.57 -9.17 4.16
CA GLY A 245 21.58 -9.70 3.22
C GLY A 245 20.54 -8.65 2.82
N GLU A 246 19.39 -9.11 2.35
CA GLU A 246 18.23 -8.26 2.00
C GLU A 246 17.43 -7.91 3.26
N PHE A 247 17.16 -6.63 3.48
CA PHE A 247 16.31 -6.12 4.56
C PHE A 247 15.93 -4.66 4.25
N SER A 248 14.74 -4.26 4.65
CA SER A 248 14.31 -2.87 4.55
C SER A 248 14.89 -2.06 5.71
N GLU A 249 15.23 -0.79 5.50
CA GLU A 249 15.86 0.05 6.53
C GLU A 249 15.08 1.33 6.76
N VAL A 250 14.69 1.58 8.01
CA VAL A 250 14.02 2.82 8.44
C VAL A 250 15.00 3.66 9.24
N PHE A 251 15.34 4.85 8.75
CA PHE A 251 16.22 5.77 9.46
C PHE A 251 15.44 6.72 10.35
N PHE A 252 16.00 7.07 11.51
CA PHE A 252 15.39 8.01 12.45
C PHE A 252 16.30 9.21 12.68
N GLY A 253 15.83 10.41 12.34
CA GLY A 253 16.55 11.65 12.59
C GLY A 253 16.34 12.72 11.53
N GLY A 254 16.88 13.91 11.80
CA GLY A 254 16.87 15.02 10.85
C GLY A 254 15.51 15.71 10.77
N PHE A 255 15.44 16.70 9.87
CA PHE A 255 14.32 17.63 9.79
C PHE A 255 13.80 17.72 8.35
N ASN A 256 12.48 17.73 8.19
CA ASN A 256 11.81 18.00 6.93
C ASN A 256 10.58 18.88 7.15
N VAL A 257 10.51 20.01 6.43
CA VAL A 257 9.41 21.00 6.56
C VAL A 257 8.08 20.52 5.97
N ARG A 258 8.04 19.40 5.24
CA ARG A 258 6.84 18.90 4.55
C ARG A 258 6.30 17.57 5.05
N ALA A 259 7.13 16.72 5.66
CA ALA A 259 6.71 15.38 6.03
C ALA A 259 7.28 14.95 7.41
N PHE A 260 6.60 13.99 8.05
CA PHE A 260 7.11 13.25 9.21
C PHE A 260 7.91 12.03 8.81
N GLY A 261 7.54 11.40 7.70
CA GLY A 261 8.27 10.30 7.11
C GLY A 261 8.19 10.34 5.59
N ILE A 262 9.15 9.67 4.96
CA ILE A 262 9.21 9.49 3.51
C ILE A 262 9.81 8.10 3.24
N SER A 263 9.12 7.32 2.41
CA SER A 263 9.61 6.07 1.84
C SER A 263 10.11 6.28 0.42
N GLU A 264 11.04 5.44 -0.04
CA GLU A 264 11.58 5.49 -1.42
C GLU A 264 10.47 5.35 -2.47
N SER A 265 9.59 4.37 -2.26
CA SER A 265 8.40 4.11 -3.07
C SER A 265 7.43 3.22 -2.30
N VAL A 266 6.22 3.04 -2.83
CA VAL A 266 5.34 1.94 -2.41
C VAL A 266 5.78 0.67 -3.13
N ASP A 267 6.37 -0.26 -2.39
CA ASP A 267 6.91 -1.51 -2.93
C ASP A 267 5.84 -2.60 -2.98
N HIS A 268 4.95 -2.51 -3.96
CA HIS A 268 3.88 -3.50 -4.13
C HIS A 268 4.43 -4.92 -4.11
N TRP A 269 3.95 -5.69 -3.13
CA TRP A 269 4.33 -7.07 -2.89
C TRP A 269 5.80 -7.29 -2.47
N ASN A 270 6.44 -6.29 -1.83
CA ASN A 270 7.80 -6.36 -1.27
C ASN A 270 8.83 -6.91 -2.30
N LYS A 271 8.79 -6.37 -3.53
CA LYS A 271 9.66 -6.81 -4.62
C LYS A 271 11.10 -6.35 -4.41
N ASN A 272 11.30 -5.20 -3.77
CA ASN A 272 12.58 -4.70 -3.31
C ASN A 272 12.69 -4.74 -1.78
N LYS A 273 13.09 -5.90 -1.28
CA LYS A 273 13.39 -6.12 0.14
C LYS A 273 14.51 -5.26 0.71
N SER A 274 15.17 -4.42 -0.09
CA SER A 274 16.23 -3.49 0.36
C SER A 274 15.79 -2.02 0.34
N ASP A 275 14.50 -1.76 0.18
CA ASP A 275 13.92 -0.42 0.21
C ASP A 275 14.13 0.28 1.56
N ARG A 276 14.07 1.60 1.51
CA ARG A 276 14.43 2.46 2.63
C ARG A 276 13.38 3.52 2.87
N SER A 277 13.29 3.94 4.12
CA SER A 277 12.49 5.10 4.52
C SER A 277 13.21 5.91 5.59
N ILE A 278 12.74 7.13 5.80
CA ILE A 278 13.26 8.06 6.80
C ILE A 278 12.06 8.58 7.60
N VAL A 279 12.19 8.58 8.93
CA VAL A 279 11.32 9.30 9.86
C VAL A 279 12.06 10.52 10.38
N PHE A 280 11.58 11.71 10.00
CA PHE A 280 12.17 13.01 10.34
C PHE A 280 11.71 13.47 11.73
N THR A 281 12.44 13.04 12.76
CA THR A 281 12.02 13.21 14.16
C THR A 281 12.12 14.65 14.69
N ASP A 282 13.00 15.48 14.13
CA ASP A 282 13.26 16.84 14.63
C ASP A 282 12.07 17.81 14.41
N ARG A 283 10.95 17.33 13.84
CA ARG A 283 9.76 18.11 13.50
C ARG A 283 8.51 17.74 14.32
N PHE A 284 8.64 16.81 15.26
CA PHE A 284 7.52 16.27 16.02
C PHE A 284 7.10 17.15 17.23
N ASP A 285 7.70 18.33 17.41
CA ASP A 285 7.32 19.31 18.43
C ASP A 285 6.25 20.31 17.93
N ASP A 286 6.40 20.79 16.70
CA ASP A 286 5.56 21.84 16.09
C ASP A 286 4.05 21.51 15.93
N PRO A 287 3.66 20.32 15.45
CA PRO A 287 2.30 20.11 14.95
C PRO A 287 1.31 19.67 16.04
N PHE A 288 1.79 19.40 17.26
CA PHE A 288 0.98 18.90 18.36
C PHE A 288 0.66 20.02 19.34
N VAL A 289 -0.64 20.29 19.53
CA VAL A 289 -1.11 21.26 20.53
C VAL A 289 -2.27 20.63 21.32
N PRO A 290 -2.07 20.27 22.60
CA PRO A 290 -0.87 20.48 23.43
C PRO A 290 0.31 19.58 23.06
N GLN A 291 1.50 19.96 23.52
CA GLN A 291 2.73 19.16 23.40
C GLN A 291 2.52 17.75 24.00
N PRO A 292 2.90 16.67 23.30
CA PRO A 292 2.74 15.31 23.77
C PRO A 292 3.57 15.01 25.02
N SER A 293 3.18 13.95 25.74
CA SER A 293 4.05 13.35 26.75
C SER A 293 5.16 12.52 26.11
N VAL A 294 6.17 12.10 26.88
CA VAL A 294 7.20 11.13 26.45
C VAL A 294 6.57 9.85 25.86
N ASN A 295 5.46 9.37 26.45
CA ASN A 295 4.74 8.23 25.90
C ASN A 295 4.07 8.55 24.55
N GLY A 296 3.37 9.68 24.49
CA GLY A 296 2.66 10.10 23.29
C GLY A 296 3.59 10.34 22.11
N ILE A 297 4.75 10.98 22.32
CA ILE A 297 5.71 11.23 21.25
C ILE A 297 6.35 9.93 20.74
N GLY A 298 6.63 8.98 21.64
CA GLY A 298 7.13 7.66 21.26
C GLY A 298 6.13 6.85 20.44
N ILE A 299 4.85 6.89 20.81
CA ILE A 299 3.76 6.26 20.05
C ILE A 299 3.62 6.92 18.67
N ALA A 300 3.59 8.25 18.60
CA ALA A 300 3.45 8.97 17.33
C ALA A 300 4.60 8.66 16.36
N ILE A 301 5.85 8.66 16.82
CA ILE A 301 6.99 8.30 15.98
C ILE A 301 6.92 6.81 15.59
N GLY A 302 6.47 5.93 16.50
CA GLY A 302 6.24 4.52 16.23
C GLY A 302 5.18 4.27 15.15
N ASN A 303 4.06 5.00 15.19
CA ASN A 303 3.00 4.92 14.18
C ASN A 303 3.50 5.40 12.82
N VAL A 304 4.24 6.52 12.76
CA VAL A 304 4.86 6.97 11.50
C VAL A 304 5.86 5.94 10.98
N ALA A 305 6.71 5.37 11.83
CA ALA A 305 7.63 4.32 11.40
C ALA A 305 6.89 3.08 10.84
N ALA A 306 5.79 2.66 11.49
CA ALA A 306 5.00 1.53 11.03
C ALA A 306 4.26 1.85 9.71
N HIS A 307 3.78 3.08 9.53
CA HIS A 307 3.23 3.59 8.28
C HIS A 307 4.27 3.53 7.16
N GLU A 308 5.48 4.03 7.38
CA GLU A 308 6.55 3.95 6.38
C GLU A 308 6.89 2.49 6.05
N ILE A 309 6.95 1.59 7.04
CA ILE A 309 7.14 0.15 6.77
C ILE A 309 5.98 -0.40 5.92
N GLY A 310 4.75 0.07 6.12
CA GLY A 310 3.61 -0.24 5.27
C GLY A 310 3.89 0.04 3.79
N HIS A 311 4.45 1.20 3.45
CA HIS A 311 4.87 1.51 2.08
C HIS A 311 5.95 0.56 1.55
N LEU A 312 6.96 0.23 2.35
CA LEU A 312 8.01 -0.75 1.99
C LEU A 312 7.45 -2.17 1.78
N LEU A 313 6.20 -2.42 2.21
CA LEU A 313 5.48 -3.67 2.03
C LEU A 313 4.33 -3.54 1.01
N GLY A 314 4.22 -2.40 0.35
CA GLY A 314 3.30 -2.19 -0.76
C GLY A 314 1.92 -1.67 -0.38
N LEU A 315 1.75 -1.13 0.82
CA LEU A 315 0.52 -0.46 1.25
C LEU A 315 0.48 0.99 0.78
N GLU A 316 -0.66 1.39 0.27
CA GLU A 316 -0.97 2.75 -0.16
C GLU A 316 -1.62 3.58 0.96
N HIS A 317 -1.64 4.89 0.76
CA HIS A 317 -2.38 5.80 1.65
C HIS A 317 -3.91 5.54 1.62
N THR A 318 -4.52 5.70 2.78
CA THR A 318 -5.97 5.57 2.97
C THR A 318 -6.56 6.86 3.54
N ALA A 319 -7.90 6.93 3.60
CA ALA A 319 -8.65 8.07 4.08
C ALA A 319 -9.57 7.70 5.27
N ASP A 320 -8.99 7.10 6.31
CA ASP A 320 -9.67 6.79 7.57
C ASP A 320 -8.72 7.02 8.75
N VAL A 321 -8.95 8.08 9.53
CA VAL A 321 -8.11 8.52 10.66
C VAL A 321 -7.82 7.48 11.76
N THR A 322 -8.43 6.30 11.71
CA THR A 322 -8.17 5.18 12.62
C THR A 322 -7.43 4.01 11.97
N GLU A 323 -7.18 4.09 10.67
CA GLU A 323 -6.30 3.18 9.91
C GLU A 323 -4.86 3.72 9.93
N LEU A 324 -3.87 2.84 9.87
CA LEU A 324 -2.46 3.21 10.01
C LEU A 324 -1.92 3.97 8.79
N MET A 325 -2.39 3.65 7.59
CA MET A 325 -1.97 4.28 6.33
C MET A 325 -2.73 5.59 6.04
N ASP A 326 -3.48 6.13 6.99
CA ASP A 326 -4.27 7.35 6.80
C ASP A 326 -3.43 8.60 6.55
N THR A 327 -3.91 9.43 5.63
CA THR A 327 -3.34 10.76 5.34
C THR A 327 -4.30 11.92 5.62
N THR A 328 -5.51 11.64 6.10
CA THR A 328 -6.54 12.68 6.31
C THR A 328 -6.57 13.22 7.74
N GLY A 329 -5.93 12.52 8.67
CA GLY A 329 -5.79 12.88 10.06
C GLY A 329 -4.93 14.12 10.30
N THR A 330 -4.95 14.57 11.55
CA THR A 330 -4.02 15.62 12.02
C THR A 330 -2.88 14.96 12.76
N ALA A 331 -1.79 15.66 13.08
CA ALA A 331 -0.72 15.07 13.90
C ALA A 331 -1.22 14.42 15.20
N SER A 332 -2.31 14.93 15.80
CA SER A 332 -2.89 14.35 17.01
C SER A 332 -3.46 12.94 16.84
N THR A 333 -3.80 12.50 15.62
CA THR A 333 -4.26 11.11 15.38
C THR A 333 -3.12 10.12 15.54
N LEU A 334 -1.87 10.53 15.29
CA LEU A 334 -0.68 9.71 15.54
C LEU A 334 -0.48 9.37 17.02
N LEU A 335 -1.12 10.11 17.94
CA LEU A 335 -1.07 9.82 19.38
C LEU A 335 -2.01 8.69 19.81
N LEU A 336 -2.88 8.23 18.91
CA LEU A 336 -3.85 7.18 19.16
C LEU A 336 -3.33 5.84 18.66
N ASP A 337 -3.92 4.77 19.16
CA ASP A 337 -3.74 3.44 18.58
C ASP A 337 -4.37 3.46 17.17
N GLN A 338 -3.56 3.09 16.17
CA GLN A 338 -3.98 2.93 14.78
C GLN A 338 -3.72 1.47 14.39
N ASP A 339 -4.63 0.88 13.61
CA ASP A 339 -4.54 -0.52 13.22
C ASP A 339 -4.50 -0.64 11.69
N PHE A 340 -3.82 -1.68 11.20
CA PHE A 340 -4.04 -2.13 9.82
C PHE A 340 -5.44 -2.69 9.67
N LYS A 341 -6.24 -2.09 8.78
CA LYS A 341 -7.60 -2.55 8.49
C LYS A 341 -8.01 -2.19 7.07
N LYS A 342 -9.24 -2.53 6.72
CA LYS A 342 -9.87 -2.04 5.50
C LYS A 342 -10.28 -0.58 5.65
N ALA A 343 -9.85 0.26 4.71
CA ALA A 343 -10.23 1.67 4.63
C ALA A 343 -10.30 2.16 3.17
N PRO A 344 -11.07 3.22 2.88
CA PRO A 344 -11.07 3.85 1.56
C PRO A 344 -9.67 4.34 1.18
N LEU A 345 -9.31 4.24 -0.09
CA LEU A 345 -8.08 4.85 -0.61
C LEU A 345 -8.12 6.37 -0.46
N ASP A 346 -6.97 6.99 -0.21
CA ASP A 346 -6.84 8.44 -0.35
C ASP A 346 -7.03 8.82 -1.83
N ILE A 347 -7.66 9.97 -2.09
CA ILE A 347 -7.95 10.41 -3.47
C ILE A 347 -6.68 10.65 -4.29
N SER A 348 -5.55 10.88 -3.64
CA SER A 348 -4.24 10.99 -4.29
C SER A 348 -3.68 9.66 -4.78
N VAL A 349 -4.15 8.54 -4.23
CA VAL A 349 -3.80 7.18 -4.65
C VAL A 349 -4.67 6.76 -5.82
N PHE A 350 -5.99 6.73 -5.60
CA PHE A 350 -6.96 6.42 -6.65
C PHE A 350 -8.34 7.03 -6.32
N PRO A 351 -9.16 7.43 -7.31
CA PRO A 351 -10.42 8.16 -7.03
C PRO A 351 -11.49 7.39 -6.25
N PHE A 352 -11.41 6.05 -6.18
CA PHE A 352 -12.30 5.20 -5.40
C PHE A 352 -11.61 3.88 -5.04
N GLY A 353 -12.32 3.08 -4.23
CA GLY A 353 -11.88 1.75 -3.82
C GLY A 353 -11.39 1.78 -2.39
N ASP A 354 -11.11 0.60 -1.87
CA ASP A 354 -10.59 0.41 -0.53
C ASP A 354 -9.22 -0.27 -0.60
N GLN A 355 -8.43 -0.18 0.46
CA GLN A 355 -7.31 -1.09 0.72
C GLN A 355 -7.62 -1.87 1.98
N ASP A 356 -7.52 -3.20 1.92
CA ASP A 356 -7.47 -4.06 3.11
C ASP A 356 -6.01 -4.36 3.45
N ALA A 357 -5.42 -3.48 4.26
CA ALA A 357 -4.00 -3.54 4.60
C ALA A 357 -3.61 -4.88 5.25
N TRP A 358 -4.43 -5.36 6.20
CA TRP A 358 -4.17 -6.62 6.88
C TRP A 358 -4.21 -7.79 5.91
N LYS A 359 -5.23 -7.86 5.05
CA LYS A 359 -5.32 -8.91 4.01
C LYS A 359 -4.08 -8.90 3.11
N LEU A 360 -3.66 -7.75 2.60
CA LEU A 360 -2.46 -7.65 1.74
C LEU A 360 -1.20 -8.13 2.47
N LEU A 361 -0.98 -7.68 3.71
CA LEU A 361 0.15 -8.10 4.53
C LEU A 361 0.15 -9.62 4.78
N THR A 362 -1.01 -10.24 5.01
CA THR A 362 -1.08 -11.70 5.21
C THR A 362 -0.78 -12.50 3.94
N PHE A 363 -1.12 -12.00 2.75
CA PHE A 363 -0.75 -12.63 1.48
C PHE A 363 0.70 -12.35 1.07
N LEU A 364 1.32 -11.35 1.69
CA LEU A 364 2.71 -11.01 1.46
C LEU A 364 3.65 -11.76 2.40
N LEU A 365 3.49 -11.54 3.71
CA LEU A 365 4.39 -12.03 4.75
C LEU A 365 3.95 -13.40 5.27
N GLY A 366 2.64 -13.69 5.27
CA GLY A 366 2.09 -14.83 5.98
C GLY A 366 1.96 -14.56 7.48
N LEU A 367 1.39 -15.54 8.19
CA LEU A 367 1.19 -15.48 9.64
C LEU A 367 2.24 -16.33 10.35
N VAL A 368 2.75 -15.84 11.48
CA VAL A 368 3.56 -16.67 12.39
C VAL A 368 2.63 -17.70 13.04
N GLY A 369 3.04 -18.97 13.02
CA GLY A 369 2.27 -20.04 13.67
C GLY A 369 2.06 -19.77 15.17
N PRO A 370 0.97 -20.28 15.77
CA PRO A 370 0.66 -20.10 17.18
C PRO A 370 1.68 -20.73 18.13
#